data_AF-A0A1H3ZNU1-F1
#
_entry.id   AF-A0A1H3ZNU1-F1
#
_cell.length_a   1.000
_cell.length_b   1.000
_cell.length_c   1.000
_cell.angle_alpha   90.00
_cell.angle_beta   90.00
_cell.angle_gamma   90.00
#
_symmetry.space_group_name_H-M   'P 1'
#
loop_
_entity.id
_entity.type
_entity.pdbx_description
1 polymer ?
#
loop_
_entity_poly.entity_id
_entity_poly.type
_entity_poly.pdbx_seq_one_letter_code
_entity_poly.pdbx_strand_id
1 'polypeptide(L)'
;MKHIERLKKMVKWAGLKGWCEKDVFAEFKIKIKRKETEYLVWEQLRAIEDLVLIDPLTKLVRAIFVFCCYTGMAPIDVQSLKPSQLSKDMFGNLWMTYTRTKSEVPAWVPLLDKAKEIVSEYGMEEGATYRETVFKYVSNKVINDHLKIIGLACGFDFKLRAYAARHTFGTIVTTQLGVPIEVTQIKMGHEDIESTMIYSRVGNPLVLMYMPRVQQKINSGMTIGINGINEEQFLLLLERIAPKVLENVFTNEIMPKLLEIVHKNPAPPQLPLPASPGVAV
;
A
#
# COMPACT_ATOMS: atom_id res chain seq x y z
N MET A 1 2.72 -9.47 26.98
CA MET A 1 2.71 -8.00 27.22
C MET A 1 1.42 -7.28 26.81
N LYS A 2 0.57 -7.80 25.91
CA LYS A 2 -0.71 -7.14 25.57
C LYS A 2 -1.70 -6.98 26.75
N HIS A 3 -1.67 -7.89 27.72
CA HIS A 3 -2.53 -7.81 28.91
C HIS A 3 -2.17 -6.61 29.80
N ILE A 4 -0.88 -6.34 30.01
CA ILE A 4 -0.45 -5.20 30.84
C ILE A 4 -0.65 -3.87 30.13
N GLU A 5 -0.54 -3.83 28.79
CA GLU A 5 -0.93 -2.66 27.99
C GLU A 5 -2.42 -2.33 28.12
N ARG A 6 -3.28 -3.36 28.06
CA ARG A 6 -4.74 -3.20 28.23
C ARG A 6 -5.08 -2.75 29.64
N LEU A 7 -4.49 -3.37 30.65
CA LEU A 7 -4.70 -3.00 32.05
C LEU A 7 -4.26 -1.56 32.34
N LYS A 8 -3.07 -1.16 31.86
CA LYS A 8 -2.59 0.23 31.97
C LYS A 8 -3.54 1.22 31.29
N LYS A 9 -4.08 0.88 30.11
CA LYS A 9 -5.10 1.71 29.43
C LYS A 9 -6.39 1.83 30.24
N MET A 10 -6.87 0.72 30.83
CA MET A 10 -8.07 0.72 31.67
C MET A 10 -7.90 1.57 32.92
N VAL A 11 -6.77 1.45 33.64
CA VAL A 11 -6.48 2.25 34.84
C VAL A 11 -6.34 3.73 34.50
N LYS A 12 -5.65 4.06 33.40
CA LYS A 12 -5.57 5.43 32.90
C LYS A 12 -6.96 6.00 32.58
N TRP A 13 -7.84 5.21 31.96
CA TRP A 13 -9.21 5.62 31.65
C TRP A 13 -10.06 5.80 32.92
N ALA A 14 -9.92 4.89 33.89
CA ALA A 14 -10.59 5.01 35.20
C ALA A 14 -10.15 6.28 35.95
N GLY A 15 -8.86 6.64 35.89
CA GLY A 15 -8.35 7.90 36.41
C GLY A 15 -8.97 9.13 35.74
N LEU A 16 -9.09 9.13 34.41
CA LEU A 16 -9.75 10.21 33.66
C LEU A 16 -11.25 10.35 34.00
N LYS A 17 -11.90 9.25 34.40
CA LYS A 17 -13.31 9.25 34.84
C LYS A 17 -13.48 9.53 36.34
N GLY A 18 -12.39 9.73 37.08
CA GLY A 18 -12.43 9.97 38.52
C GLY A 18 -12.76 8.72 39.36
N TRP A 19 -12.74 7.53 38.77
CA TRP A 19 -12.97 6.26 39.50
C TRP A 19 -11.70 5.75 40.19
N CYS A 20 -10.56 6.36 39.90
CA CYS A 20 -9.28 6.03 40.50
C CYS A 20 -8.52 7.33 40.77
N GLU A 21 -8.11 7.55 42.01
CA GLU A 21 -7.39 8.76 42.41
C GLU A 21 -5.93 8.77 41.91
N LYS A 22 -5.34 7.59 41.70
CA LYS A 22 -3.92 7.46 41.33
C LYS A 22 -3.69 6.33 40.32
N ASP A 23 -3.04 6.67 39.20
CA ASP A 23 -2.59 5.67 38.23
C ASP A 23 -1.38 4.88 38.78
N VAL A 24 -1.65 3.65 39.24
CA VAL A 24 -0.63 2.71 39.76
C VAL A 24 0.37 2.23 38.70
N PHE A 25 0.11 2.50 37.42
CA PHE A 25 0.99 2.14 36.30
C PHE A 25 1.73 3.34 35.68
N ALA A 26 1.63 4.54 36.28
CA ALA A 26 2.21 5.77 35.74
C ALA A 26 3.70 5.61 35.42
N GLU A 27 4.47 5.08 36.36
CA GLU A 27 5.93 4.88 36.24
C GLU A 27 6.31 3.59 35.50
N PHE A 28 5.36 2.67 35.30
CA PHE A 28 5.63 1.40 34.63
C PHE A 28 5.83 1.59 33.12
N LYS A 29 7.09 1.54 32.65
CA LYS A 29 7.43 1.64 31.23
C LYS A 29 7.44 0.25 30.57
N ILE A 30 6.49 0.03 29.66
CA ILE A 30 6.43 -1.19 28.87
C ILE A 30 7.52 -1.12 27.80
N LYS A 31 8.52 -2.00 27.89
CA LYS A 31 9.53 -2.17 26.85
C LYS A 31 8.95 -2.99 25.71
N ILE A 32 8.41 -2.31 24.69
CA ILE A 32 7.96 -2.97 23.46
C ILE A 32 9.20 -3.29 22.63
N LYS A 33 9.61 -4.56 22.60
CA LYS A 33 10.56 -5.01 21.58
C LYS A 33 9.81 -4.98 20.24
N ARG A 34 10.24 -4.12 19.33
CA ARG A 34 9.77 -4.16 17.94
C ARG A 34 10.21 -5.50 17.37
N LYS A 35 9.25 -6.35 17.02
CA LYS A 35 9.55 -7.54 16.23
C LYS A 35 9.81 -7.05 14.81
N GLU A 36 10.99 -7.35 14.27
CA GLU A 36 11.27 -7.11 12.86
C GLU A 36 10.24 -7.86 12.01
N THR A 37 9.62 -7.14 11.08
CA THR A 37 8.60 -7.70 10.20
C THR A 37 9.27 -8.37 9.02
N GLU A 38 9.09 -9.68 8.92
CA GLU A 38 9.58 -10.51 7.83
C GLU A 38 8.86 -10.12 6.52
N TYR A 39 9.64 -9.78 5.48
CA TYR A 39 9.20 -9.58 4.10
C TYR A 39 10.06 -10.45 3.19
N LEU A 40 9.56 -10.77 2.00
CA LEU A 40 10.31 -11.55 1.01
C LEU A 40 11.23 -10.66 0.20
N VAL A 41 12.40 -11.15 -0.22
CA VAL A 41 13.16 -10.54 -1.33
C VAL A 41 12.62 -11.03 -2.69
N TRP A 42 13.07 -10.41 -3.79
CA TRP A 42 12.59 -10.77 -5.14
C TRP A 42 12.83 -12.24 -5.49
N GLU A 43 13.98 -12.78 -5.12
CA GLU A 43 14.36 -14.18 -5.36
C GLU A 43 13.40 -15.13 -4.63
N GLN A 44 13.04 -14.79 -3.39
CA GLN A 44 12.09 -15.57 -2.60
C GLN A 44 10.67 -15.46 -3.15
N LEU A 45 10.25 -14.28 -3.59
CA LEU A 45 8.94 -14.10 -4.22
C LEU A 45 8.84 -14.93 -5.52
N ARG A 46 9.87 -14.88 -6.37
CA ARG A 46 9.95 -15.71 -7.59
C ARG A 46 9.96 -17.20 -7.26
N ALA A 47 10.71 -17.62 -6.26
CA ALA A 47 10.74 -19.02 -5.82
C ALA A 47 9.35 -19.54 -5.40
N ILE A 48 8.50 -18.68 -4.82
CA ILE A 48 7.10 -19.03 -4.51
C ILE A 48 6.25 -19.11 -5.78
N GLU A 49 6.41 -18.15 -6.70
CA GLU A 49 5.66 -18.10 -7.97
C GLU A 49 5.94 -19.34 -8.83
N ASP A 50 7.22 -19.69 -8.97
CA ASP A 50 7.70 -20.80 -9.80
C ASP A 50 7.53 -22.17 -9.14
N LEU A 51 7.11 -22.22 -7.87
CA LEU A 51 6.94 -23.47 -7.14
C LEU A 51 5.88 -24.34 -7.81
N VAL A 52 6.30 -25.53 -8.27
CA VAL A 52 5.40 -26.52 -8.83
C VAL A 52 4.60 -27.17 -7.71
N LEU A 53 3.29 -26.96 -7.73
CA LEU A 53 2.34 -27.50 -6.76
C LEU A 53 1.38 -28.47 -7.46
N ILE A 54 0.99 -29.53 -6.77
CA ILE A 54 -0.02 -30.48 -7.27
C ILE A 54 -1.37 -30.20 -6.62
N ASP A 55 -1.39 -30.00 -5.30
CA ASP A 55 -2.59 -29.77 -4.51
C ASP A 55 -3.31 -28.45 -4.89
N PRO A 56 -4.59 -28.51 -5.34
CA PRO A 56 -5.35 -27.34 -5.76
C PRO A 56 -5.51 -26.28 -4.66
N LEU A 57 -5.66 -26.70 -3.40
CA LEU A 57 -5.81 -25.77 -2.28
C LEU A 57 -4.51 -24.98 -2.04
N THR A 58 -3.36 -25.66 -2.09
CA THR A 58 -2.04 -25.03 -1.96
C THR A 58 -1.76 -24.09 -3.14
N LYS A 59 -2.16 -24.44 -4.37
CA LYS A 59 -2.10 -23.54 -5.53
C LYS A 59 -2.90 -22.27 -5.30
N LEU A 60 -4.13 -22.39 -4.81
CA LEU A 60 -4.98 -21.25 -4.47
C LEU A 60 -4.36 -20.39 -3.36
N VAL A 61 -3.81 -21.00 -2.30
CA VAL A 61 -3.14 -20.27 -1.22
C VAL A 61 -1.91 -19.51 -1.73
N ARG A 62 -1.09 -20.14 -2.58
CA ARG A 62 0.03 -19.47 -3.26
C ARG A 62 -0.47 -18.29 -4.08
N ALA A 63 -1.50 -18.48 -4.90
CA ALA A 63 -2.07 -17.43 -5.74
C ALA A 63 -2.59 -16.24 -4.91
N ILE A 64 -3.35 -16.50 -3.85
CA ILE A 64 -3.83 -15.45 -2.93
C ILE A 64 -2.66 -14.70 -2.28
N PHE A 65 -1.61 -15.41 -1.87
CA PHE A 65 -0.44 -14.81 -1.25
C PHE A 65 0.34 -13.92 -2.22
N VAL A 66 0.59 -14.40 -3.44
CA VAL A 66 1.26 -13.62 -4.50
C VAL A 66 0.41 -12.42 -4.90
N PHE A 67 -0.91 -12.58 -5.00
CA PHE A 67 -1.84 -11.47 -5.22
C PHE A 67 -1.70 -10.38 -4.14
N CYS A 68 -1.60 -10.78 -2.87
CA CYS A 68 -1.34 -9.83 -1.78
C CYS A 68 0.03 -9.14 -1.92
N CYS A 69 1.05 -9.85 -2.42
CA CYS A 69 2.39 -9.28 -2.64
C CYS A 69 2.40 -8.18 -3.70
N TYR A 70 1.52 -8.25 -4.70
CA TYR A 70 1.44 -7.27 -5.79
C TYR A 70 0.36 -6.18 -5.60
N THR A 71 -0.56 -6.37 -4.67
CA THR A 71 -1.65 -5.40 -4.41
C THR A 71 -1.53 -4.70 -3.06
N GLY A 72 -0.77 -5.26 -2.12
CA GLY A 72 -0.71 -4.79 -0.74
C GLY A 72 -1.98 -5.03 0.06
N MET A 73 -2.99 -5.71 -0.53
CA MET A 73 -4.23 -6.06 0.15
C MET A 73 -3.93 -7.00 1.32
N ALA A 74 -4.60 -6.80 2.46
CA ALA A 74 -4.41 -7.71 3.58
C ALA A 74 -5.11 -9.04 3.27
N PRO A 75 -4.54 -10.20 3.68
CA PRO A 75 -5.14 -11.51 3.41
C PRO A 75 -6.58 -11.63 3.90
N ILE A 76 -6.93 -10.96 5.01
CA ILE A 76 -8.29 -10.91 5.55
C ILE A 76 -9.26 -10.20 4.60
N ASP A 77 -8.84 -9.09 3.99
CA ASP A 77 -9.68 -8.31 3.09
C ASP A 77 -9.87 -9.05 1.75
N VAL A 78 -8.85 -9.80 1.30
CA VAL A 78 -8.93 -10.63 0.08
C VAL A 78 -10.04 -11.67 0.16
N GLN A 79 -10.27 -12.26 1.34
CA GLN A 79 -11.33 -13.24 1.55
C GLN A 79 -12.75 -12.66 1.37
N SER A 80 -12.88 -11.33 1.44
CA SER A 80 -14.14 -10.60 1.25
C SER A 80 -14.20 -9.81 -0.07
N LEU A 81 -13.17 -9.92 -0.92
CA LEU A 81 -13.09 -9.17 -2.18
C LEU A 81 -14.22 -9.62 -3.12
N LYS A 82 -15.10 -8.71 -3.52
CA LYS A 82 -16.21 -8.98 -4.45
C LYS A 82 -15.85 -8.62 -5.89
N PRO A 83 -16.42 -9.30 -6.90
CA PRO A 83 -16.20 -8.94 -8.31
C PRO A 83 -16.56 -7.48 -8.62
N SER A 84 -17.58 -6.92 -7.96
CA SER A 84 -17.99 -5.51 -8.13
C SER A 84 -16.95 -4.48 -7.67
N GLN A 85 -15.93 -4.93 -6.93
CA GLN A 85 -14.81 -4.11 -6.48
C GLN A 85 -13.66 -4.11 -7.49
N LEU A 86 -13.79 -4.86 -8.59
CA LEU A 86 -12.87 -4.85 -9.71
C LEU A 86 -13.53 -4.11 -10.88
N SER A 87 -12.91 -3.03 -11.33
CA SER A 87 -13.43 -2.21 -12.44
C SER A 87 -12.34 -1.90 -13.45
N LYS A 88 -12.71 -1.81 -14.74
CA LYS A 88 -11.79 -1.37 -15.79
C LYS A 88 -11.91 0.13 -15.97
N ASP A 89 -10.78 0.80 -16.16
CA ASP A 89 -10.77 2.20 -16.59
C ASP A 89 -10.97 2.33 -18.10
N MET A 90 -11.06 3.57 -18.59
CA MET A 90 -11.19 3.92 -20.00
C MET A 90 -9.99 3.50 -20.87
N PHE A 91 -8.87 3.11 -20.27
CA PHE A 91 -7.67 2.60 -20.94
C PHE A 91 -7.53 1.06 -20.81
N GLY A 92 -8.53 0.40 -20.23
CA GLY A 92 -8.54 -1.05 -20.03
C GLY A 92 -7.72 -1.55 -18.83
N ASN A 93 -7.17 -0.68 -17.99
CA ASN A 93 -6.49 -1.11 -16.77
C ASN A 93 -7.51 -1.56 -15.73
N LEU A 94 -7.23 -2.68 -15.07
CA LEU A 94 -8.07 -3.19 -14.00
C LEU A 94 -7.70 -2.53 -12.67
N TRP A 95 -8.70 -2.05 -11.96
CA TRP A 95 -8.61 -1.38 -10.67
C TRP A 95 -9.33 -2.18 -9.61
N MET A 96 -8.78 -2.17 -8.40
CA MET A 96 -9.39 -2.72 -7.20
C MET A 96 -9.73 -1.61 -6.23
N THR A 97 -10.99 -1.55 -5.80
CA THR A 97 -11.50 -0.58 -4.84
C THR A 97 -12.12 -1.29 -3.63
N TYR A 98 -11.51 -1.12 -2.47
CA TYR A 98 -11.98 -1.78 -1.25
C TYR A 98 -11.81 -0.92 -0.01
N THR A 99 -12.68 -1.11 0.97
CA THR A 99 -12.53 -0.50 2.29
C THR A 99 -11.84 -1.50 3.20
N ARG A 100 -10.71 -1.10 3.78
CA ARG A 100 -9.91 -1.97 4.63
C ARG A 100 -10.63 -2.23 5.96
N THR A 101 -10.76 -3.51 6.34
CA THR A 101 -11.51 -3.89 7.55
C THR A 101 -10.91 -3.33 8.84
N LYS A 102 -9.57 -3.24 8.93
CA LYS A 102 -8.88 -2.80 10.16
C LYS A 102 -9.03 -1.32 10.45
N SER A 103 -9.08 -0.49 9.41
CA SER A 103 -8.95 0.96 9.50
C SER A 103 -10.11 1.72 8.86
N GLU A 104 -11.05 1.01 8.23
CA GLU A 104 -12.20 1.59 7.54
C GLU A 104 -11.85 2.63 6.45
N VAL A 105 -10.60 2.63 6.00
CA VAL A 105 -10.09 3.52 4.95
C VAL A 105 -10.27 2.86 3.58
N PRO A 106 -10.85 3.56 2.58
CA PRO A 106 -10.90 3.08 1.21
C PRO A 106 -9.51 3.10 0.56
N ALA A 107 -9.22 2.07 -0.23
CA ALA A 107 -8.00 1.89 -0.98
C ALA A 107 -8.32 1.67 -2.45
N TRP A 108 -7.58 2.38 -3.31
CA TRP A 108 -7.66 2.28 -4.77
C TRP A 108 -6.32 1.74 -5.27
N VAL A 109 -6.33 0.55 -5.85
CA VAL A 109 -5.12 -0.17 -6.25
C VAL A 109 -5.27 -0.60 -7.71
N PRO A 110 -4.48 -0.08 -8.65
CA PRO A 110 -4.43 -0.65 -9.99
C PRO A 110 -3.75 -2.01 -9.91
N LEU A 111 -4.33 -3.02 -10.56
CA LEU A 111 -3.76 -4.35 -10.58
C LEU A 111 -2.57 -4.36 -11.54
N LEU A 112 -1.45 -4.88 -11.05
CA LEU A 112 -0.29 -5.25 -11.85
C LEU A 112 -0.62 -6.52 -12.65
N ASP A 113 0.10 -6.79 -13.74
CA ASP A 113 -0.16 -7.89 -14.66
C ASP A 113 -0.17 -9.25 -13.94
N LYS A 114 0.75 -9.48 -12.99
CA LYS A 114 0.73 -10.66 -12.13
C LYS A 114 -0.53 -10.79 -11.29
N ALA A 115 -1.06 -9.69 -10.76
CA ALA A 115 -2.32 -9.72 -10.04
C ALA A 115 -3.51 -9.97 -10.98
N LYS A 116 -3.47 -9.45 -12.22
CA LYS A 116 -4.50 -9.70 -13.25
C LYS A 116 -4.50 -11.17 -13.68
N GLU A 117 -3.33 -11.76 -13.92
CA GLU A 117 -3.15 -13.18 -14.24
C GLU A 117 -3.80 -14.06 -13.15
N ILE A 118 -3.52 -13.77 -11.88
CA ILE A 118 -4.09 -14.51 -10.75
C ILE A 118 -5.61 -14.38 -10.68
N VAL A 119 -6.15 -13.17 -10.90
CA VAL A 119 -7.60 -12.97 -10.96
C VAL A 119 -8.21 -13.72 -12.14
N SER A 120 -7.55 -13.78 -13.28
CA SER A 120 -8.03 -14.53 -14.44
C SER A 120 -8.03 -16.05 -14.22
N GLU A 121 -7.04 -16.60 -13.50
CA GLU A 121 -6.88 -18.05 -13.31
C GLU A 121 -7.68 -18.57 -12.10
N TYR A 122 -7.72 -17.84 -10.99
CA TYR A 122 -8.32 -18.29 -9.72
C TYR A 122 -9.57 -17.49 -9.34
N GLY A 123 -9.81 -16.36 -10.01
CA GLY A 123 -10.94 -15.49 -9.76
C GLY A 123 -12.25 -16.08 -10.27
N MET A 124 -13.33 -15.40 -9.90
CA MET A 124 -14.67 -15.76 -10.30
C MET A 124 -14.92 -15.39 -11.76
N GLU A 125 -15.44 -16.33 -12.54
CA GLU A 125 -15.87 -16.05 -13.91
C GLU A 125 -16.97 -14.99 -13.91
N GLU A 126 -16.92 -14.14 -14.94
CA GLU A 126 -17.89 -13.06 -15.11
C GLU A 126 -19.31 -13.65 -15.30
N GLY A 127 -20.26 -13.21 -14.48
CA GLY A 127 -21.65 -13.70 -14.53
C GLY A 127 -21.92 -15.00 -13.76
N ALA A 128 -20.92 -15.61 -13.13
CA ALA A 128 -21.16 -16.72 -12.23
C ALA A 128 -22.04 -16.29 -11.03
N THR A 129 -22.84 -17.20 -10.48
CA THR A 129 -23.73 -16.94 -9.33
C THR A 129 -23.45 -17.83 -8.12
N TYR A 130 -22.47 -18.75 -8.23
CA TYR A 130 -22.19 -19.76 -7.21
C TYR A 130 -21.38 -19.25 -6.01
N ARG A 131 -20.79 -18.05 -6.09
CA ARG A 131 -20.02 -17.41 -5.01
C ARG A 131 -20.15 -15.90 -5.07
N GLU A 132 -19.93 -15.22 -3.94
CA GLU A 132 -20.02 -13.75 -3.86
C GLU A 132 -18.65 -13.05 -3.95
N THR A 133 -17.57 -13.83 -3.83
CA THR A 133 -16.19 -13.34 -3.71
C THR A 133 -15.34 -13.75 -4.92
N VAL A 134 -14.35 -12.93 -5.26
CA VAL A 134 -13.40 -13.16 -6.37
C VAL A 134 -12.68 -14.50 -6.17
N PHE A 135 -12.09 -14.72 -5.00
CA PHE A 135 -11.41 -15.97 -4.67
C PHE A 135 -12.33 -16.89 -3.85
N LYS A 136 -12.04 -18.20 -3.89
CA LYS A 136 -12.72 -19.17 -3.02
C LYS A 136 -12.26 -18.92 -1.60
N TYR A 137 -13.20 -18.96 -0.66
CA TYR A 137 -12.89 -18.74 0.75
C TYR A 137 -11.91 -19.78 1.29
N VAL A 138 -10.84 -19.30 1.95
CA VAL A 138 -9.87 -20.10 2.68
C VAL A 138 -9.63 -19.43 4.03
N SER A 139 -9.83 -20.19 5.11
CA SER A 139 -9.63 -19.64 6.45
C SER A 139 -8.18 -19.19 6.67
N ASN A 140 -7.97 -18.14 7.48
CA ASN A 140 -6.63 -17.65 7.81
C ASN A 140 -5.72 -18.73 8.40
N LYS A 141 -6.28 -19.68 9.16
CA LYS A 141 -5.52 -20.81 9.70
C LYS A 141 -4.96 -21.66 8.55
N VAL A 142 -5.84 -22.07 7.63
CA VAL A 142 -5.47 -22.90 6.47
C VAL A 142 -4.45 -22.16 5.59
N ILE A 143 -4.65 -20.87 5.30
CA ILE A 143 -3.67 -20.07 4.56
C ILE A 143 -2.30 -20.14 5.23
N ASN A 144 -2.20 -19.88 6.54
CA ASN A 144 -0.91 -19.89 7.22
C ASN A 144 -0.30 -21.29 7.36
N ASP A 145 -1.11 -22.35 7.41
CA ASP A 145 -0.60 -23.72 7.46
C ASP A 145 -0.01 -24.12 6.09
N HIS A 146 -0.69 -23.81 4.99
CA HIS A 146 -0.17 -24.05 3.64
C HIS A 146 1.04 -23.16 3.31
N LEU A 147 1.08 -21.90 3.79
CA LEU A 147 2.25 -21.04 3.61
C LEU A 147 3.50 -21.57 4.30
N LYS A 148 3.38 -22.27 5.44
CA LYS A 148 4.53 -22.96 6.04
C LYS A 148 5.04 -24.06 5.12
N ILE A 149 4.15 -24.83 4.50
CA ILE A 149 4.52 -25.89 3.56
C ILE A 149 5.22 -25.29 2.34
N ILE A 150 4.65 -24.21 1.77
CA ILE A 150 5.25 -23.49 0.64
C ILE A 150 6.63 -22.95 1.01
N GLY A 151 6.77 -22.28 2.17
CA GLY A 151 8.05 -21.75 2.62
C GLY A 151 9.12 -22.84 2.83
N LEU A 152 8.72 -23.99 3.39
CA LEU A 152 9.61 -25.16 3.52
C LEU A 152 10.02 -25.71 2.15
N ALA A 153 9.09 -25.81 1.21
CA ALA A 153 9.36 -26.29 -0.15
C ALA A 153 10.29 -25.34 -0.93
N CYS A 154 10.21 -24.04 -0.67
CA CYS A 154 11.13 -23.03 -1.22
C CYS A 154 12.48 -22.94 -0.46
N GLY A 155 12.68 -23.73 0.61
CA GLY A 155 13.93 -23.74 1.38
C GLY A 155 14.13 -22.53 2.29
N PHE A 156 13.06 -21.87 2.75
CA PHE A 156 13.19 -20.72 3.64
C PHE A 156 13.59 -21.12 5.06
N ASP A 157 14.45 -20.31 5.68
CA ASP A 157 14.92 -20.46 7.07
C ASP A 157 13.94 -19.85 8.10
N PHE A 158 12.91 -19.14 7.64
CA PHE A 158 11.87 -18.55 8.46
C PHE A 158 10.47 -19.12 8.16
N LYS A 159 9.53 -18.84 9.07
CA LYS A 159 8.13 -19.27 8.92
C LYS A 159 7.36 -18.26 8.10
N LEU A 160 7.10 -18.58 6.82
CA LEU A 160 6.27 -17.76 5.95
C LEU A 160 4.86 -17.58 6.52
N ARG A 161 4.40 -16.33 6.61
CA ARG A 161 3.08 -15.94 7.13
C ARG A 161 2.36 -15.08 6.12
N ALA A 162 1.04 -15.12 6.14
CA ALA A 162 0.21 -14.39 5.19
C ALA A 162 0.48 -12.87 5.18
N TYR A 163 0.76 -12.28 6.35
CA TYR A 163 1.02 -10.83 6.45
C TYR A 163 2.38 -10.40 5.90
N ALA A 164 3.31 -11.34 5.67
CA ALA A 164 4.58 -11.05 5.00
C ALA A 164 4.34 -10.49 3.59
N ALA A 165 3.29 -10.96 2.90
CA ALA A 165 2.94 -10.47 1.56
C ALA A 165 2.75 -8.95 1.51
N ARG A 166 2.07 -8.39 2.50
CA ARG A 166 1.82 -6.95 2.55
C ARG A 166 3.08 -6.14 2.87
N HIS A 167 3.99 -6.70 3.67
CA HIS A 167 5.31 -6.09 3.89
C HIS A 167 6.19 -6.19 2.64
N THR A 168 6.11 -7.30 1.91
CA THR A 168 6.74 -7.48 0.60
C THR A 168 6.24 -6.44 -0.39
N PHE A 169 4.93 -6.18 -0.46
CA PHE A 169 4.40 -5.12 -1.32
C PHE A 169 4.98 -3.75 -0.97
N GLY A 170 4.91 -3.36 0.31
CA GLY A 170 5.38 -2.06 0.78
C GLY A 170 6.89 -1.85 0.63
N THR A 171 7.68 -2.92 0.69
CA THR A 171 9.15 -2.82 0.66
C THR A 171 9.70 -3.10 -0.73
N ILE A 172 9.36 -4.25 -1.30
CA ILE A 172 9.92 -4.74 -2.56
C ILE A 172 9.20 -4.15 -3.77
N VAL A 173 7.88 -4.31 -3.84
CA VAL A 173 7.12 -3.94 -5.05
C VAL A 173 6.98 -2.43 -5.19
N THR A 174 6.99 -1.69 -4.09
CA THR A 174 6.82 -0.23 -4.11
C THR A 174 8.12 0.49 -3.79
N THR A 175 8.64 0.38 -2.57
CA THR A 175 9.82 1.15 -2.12
C THR A 175 11.06 0.87 -2.98
N GLN A 176 11.43 -0.39 -3.22
CA GLN A 176 12.61 -0.71 -4.05
C GLN A 176 12.42 -0.33 -5.53
N LEU A 177 11.19 -0.25 -6.03
CA LEU A 177 10.90 0.17 -7.40
C LEU A 177 10.76 1.70 -7.53
N GLY A 178 10.99 2.46 -6.46
CA GLY A 178 11.03 3.92 -6.45
C GLY A 178 9.66 4.57 -6.37
N VAL A 179 8.66 3.87 -5.83
CA VAL A 179 7.36 4.45 -5.52
C VAL A 179 7.46 5.26 -4.23
N PRO A 180 7.05 6.55 -4.22
CA PRO A 180 7.05 7.36 -3.01
C PRO A 180 6.23 6.72 -1.88
N ILE A 181 6.63 6.99 -0.63
CA ILE A 181 6.02 6.37 0.54
C ILE A 181 4.55 6.76 0.69
N GLU A 182 4.18 7.96 0.27
CA GLU A 182 2.82 8.49 0.26
C GLU A 182 1.91 7.65 -0.64
N VAL A 183 2.40 7.33 -1.84
CA VAL A 183 1.68 6.48 -2.81
C VAL A 183 1.54 5.05 -2.27
N THR A 184 2.56 4.56 -1.57
CA THR A 184 2.54 3.24 -0.94
C THR A 184 1.54 3.18 0.21
N GLN A 185 1.49 4.20 1.06
CA GLN A 185 0.55 4.31 2.17
C GLN A 185 -0.90 4.35 1.72
N ILE A 186 -1.21 5.08 0.63
CA ILE A 186 -2.56 5.15 0.04
C ILE A 186 -3.01 3.76 -0.42
N LYS A 187 -2.16 3.03 -1.16
CA LYS A 187 -2.49 1.67 -1.63
C LYS A 187 -2.68 0.67 -0.49
N MET A 188 -1.98 0.89 0.61
CA MET A 188 -2.11 0.07 1.80
C MET A 188 -3.35 0.45 2.64
N GLY A 189 -3.90 1.66 2.54
CA GLY A 189 -5.03 2.10 3.37
C GLY A 189 -4.64 2.27 4.84
N HIS A 190 -3.56 3.02 5.10
CA HIS A 190 -3.13 3.38 6.46
C HIS A 190 -3.88 4.62 6.99
N GLU A 191 -4.28 4.59 8.27
CA GLU A 191 -5.06 5.62 8.97
C GLU A 191 -4.25 6.85 9.40
N ASP A 192 -2.94 6.69 9.59
CA ASP A 192 -2.16 7.53 10.51
C ASP A 192 -1.72 8.89 9.95
N ILE A 193 -2.36 9.37 8.88
CA ILE A 193 -2.05 10.68 8.31
C ILE A 193 -3.34 11.38 7.88
N GLU A 194 -3.76 12.33 8.71
CA GLU A 194 -4.86 13.28 8.49
C GLU A 194 -4.75 14.01 7.14
N SER A 195 -3.53 14.20 6.63
CA SER A 195 -3.27 14.79 5.31
C SER A 195 -3.40 13.81 4.12
N THR A 196 -3.38 12.49 4.32
CA THR A 196 -3.48 11.49 3.23
C THR A 196 -4.93 11.15 2.86
N MET A 197 -5.90 11.38 3.76
CA MET A 197 -7.33 11.16 3.50
C MET A 197 -7.92 12.11 2.44
N ILE A 198 -7.31 13.28 2.23
CA ILE A 198 -7.69 14.19 1.13
C ILE A 198 -7.21 13.61 -0.22
N TYR A 199 -6.01 13.02 -0.26
CA TYR A 199 -5.43 12.42 -1.47
C TYR A 199 -6.00 11.06 -1.87
N SER A 200 -6.79 10.42 -1.00
CA SER A 200 -7.44 9.15 -1.29
C SER A 200 -8.79 9.35 -1.99
N ARG A 201 -9.49 10.48 -1.77
CA ARG A 201 -10.84 10.73 -2.31
C ARG A 201 -10.91 11.04 -3.81
N VAL A 202 -9.81 11.44 -4.41
CA VAL A 202 -9.71 11.74 -5.85
C VAL A 202 -8.75 10.73 -6.44
N GLY A 203 -9.20 9.85 -7.34
CA GLY A 203 -8.39 8.80 -7.97
C GLY A 203 -6.99 9.32 -8.31
N ASN A 204 -5.99 8.86 -7.56
CA ASN A 204 -4.77 9.64 -7.38
C ASN A 204 -3.89 9.60 -8.64
N PRO A 205 -3.63 10.74 -9.32
CA PRO A 205 -2.75 10.82 -10.49
C PRO A 205 -1.34 10.27 -10.23
N LEU A 206 -0.85 10.32 -8.99
CA LEU A 206 0.44 9.74 -8.62
C LEU A 206 0.41 8.21 -8.71
N VAL A 207 -0.68 7.56 -8.31
CA VAL A 207 -0.83 6.10 -8.42
C VAL A 207 -0.81 5.69 -9.89
N LEU A 208 -1.55 6.42 -10.74
CA LEU A 208 -1.56 6.27 -12.20
C LEU A 208 -0.18 6.48 -12.83
N MET A 209 0.62 7.40 -12.29
CA MET A 209 1.97 7.70 -12.81
C MET A 209 2.99 6.62 -12.43
N TYR A 210 2.98 6.15 -11.18
CA TYR A 210 4.03 5.26 -10.67
C TYR A 210 3.78 3.78 -10.98
N MET A 211 2.52 3.32 -11.05
CA MET A 211 2.22 1.89 -11.22
C MET A 211 2.59 1.31 -12.59
N PRO A 212 2.42 2.02 -13.71
CA PRO A 212 2.95 1.57 -14.99
C PRO A 212 4.48 1.43 -14.99
N ARG A 213 5.20 2.31 -14.28
CA ARG A 213 6.66 2.21 -14.13
C ARG A 213 7.05 0.99 -13.29
N VAL A 214 6.31 0.71 -12.22
CA VAL A 214 6.46 -0.53 -11.43
C VAL A 214 6.28 -1.74 -12.34
N GLN A 215 5.23 -1.77 -13.17
CA GLN A 215 4.99 -2.85 -14.11
C GLN A 215 6.14 -3.04 -15.11
N GLN A 216 6.61 -1.94 -15.72
CA GLN A 216 7.73 -1.99 -16.65
C GLN A 216 9.03 -2.49 -16.00
N LYS A 217 9.30 -2.10 -14.75
CA LYS A 217 10.46 -2.57 -13.99
C LYS A 217 10.36 -4.06 -13.64
N ILE A 218 9.17 -4.52 -13.24
CA ILE A 218 8.90 -5.95 -13.02
C ILE A 218 9.16 -6.74 -14.31
N ASN A 219 8.62 -6.27 -15.44
CA ASN A 219 8.74 -6.95 -16.74
C ASN A 219 10.18 -6.96 -17.30
N SER A 220 10.95 -5.91 -17.04
CA SER A 220 12.35 -5.80 -17.48
C SER A 220 13.35 -6.51 -16.56
N GLY A 221 12.89 -7.06 -15.43
CA GLY A 221 13.74 -7.70 -14.43
C GLY A 221 14.72 -6.72 -13.75
N MET A 222 14.57 -5.41 -13.94
CA MET A 222 15.44 -4.39 -13.36
C MET A 222 15.07 -4.09 -11.90
N THR A 223 16.05 -4.23 -11.01
CA THR A 223 16.02 -3.74 -9.62
C THR A 223 17.04 -2.62 -9.46
N ILE A 224 16.78 -1.40 -9.93
CA ILE A 224 17.79 -0.33 -9.80
C ILE A 224 17.16 1.00 -9.40
N GLY A 225 17.89 1.67 -8.48
CA GLY A 225 17.57 2.95 -7.88
C GLY A 225 17.32 4.09 -8.85
N ILE A 226 16.75 5.15 -8.25
CA ILE A 226 16.67 6.54 -8.70
C ILE A 226 17.18 6.83 -10.11
N ASN A 227 16.31 6.62 -11.10
CA ASN A 227 16.18 7.51 -12.25
C ASN A 227 14.84 7.21 -12.91
N GLY A 228 13.89 8.15 -12.85
CA GLY A 228 12.56 7.95 -13.42
C GLY A 228 11.72 9.21 -13.46
N ILE A 229 11.85 9.92 -14.58
CA ILE A 229 11.01 11.01 -15.11
C ILE A 229 11.34 12.43 -14.61
N ASN A 230 11.54 13.35 -15.56
CA ASN A 230 11.81 14.77 -15.36
C ASN A 230 10.51 15.59 -15.30
N GLU A 231 10.62 16.81 -14.77
CA GLU A 231 9.53 17.75 -14.45
C GLU A 231 8.59 18.06 -15.64
N GLU A 232 9.12 18.00 -16.86
CA GLU A 232 8.41 18.29 -18.11
C GLU A 232 7.33 17.25 -18.45
N GLN A 233 7.64 15.97 -18.23
CA GLN A 233 6.70 14.87 -18.42
C GLN A 233 5.61 14.83 -17.34
N PHE A 234 5.87 15.44 -16.17
CA PHE A 234 4.90 15.59 -15.08
C PHE A 234 3.87 16.68 -15.40
N LEU A 235 4.30 17.80 -15.98
CA LEU A 235 3.42 18.91 -16.39
C LEU A 235 2.42 18.50 -17.48
N LEU A 236 2.87 17.75 -18.50
CA LEU A 236 2.01 17.22 -19.57
C LEU A 236 0.92 16.26 -19.06
N LEU A 237 1.21 15.50 -18.00
CA LEU A 237 0.27 14.58 -17.36
C LEU A 237 -0.79 15.33 -16.54
N LEU A 238 -0.39 16.43 -15.90
CA LEU A 238 -1.30 17.32 -15.17
C LEU A 238 -2.26 18.03 -16.12
N GLU A 239 -1.80 18.60 -17.23
CA GLU A 239 -2.65 19.32 -18.21
C GLU A 239 -3.75 18.44 -18.83
N ARG A 240 -3.48 17.13 -18.97
CA ARG A 240 -4.41 16.19 -19.61
C ARG A 240 -5.50 15.65 -18.67
N ILE A 241 -5.23 15.62 -17.36
CA ILE A 241 -6.16 15.14 -16.32
C ILE A 241 -6.93 16.31 -15.68
N ALA A 242 -6.33 17.49 -15.67
CA ALA A 242 -6.79 18.74 -15.07
C ALA A 242 -8.25 19.18 -15.35
N PRO A 243 -8.76 19.19 -16.60
CA PRO A 243 -9.94 20.01 -16.90
C PRO A 243 -11.23 19.51 -16.24
N LYS A 244 -11.36 18.21 -15.96
CA LYS A 244 -12.60 17.64 -15.40
C LYS A 244 -12.62 17.56 -13.87
N VAL A 245 -11.47 17.72 -13.22
CA VAL A 245 -11.32 17.49 -11.76
C VAL A 245 -10.96 18.77 -11.01
N LEU A 246 -10.24 19.70 -11.65
CA LEU A 246 -9.74 20.91 -10.97
C LEU A 246 -10.79 22.01 -10.79
N GLU A 247 -11.79 22.13 -11.65
CA GLU A 247 -12.68 23.31 -11.66
C GLU A 247 -13.58 23.42 -10.42
N ASN A 248 -13.81 22.32 -9.69
CA ASN A 248 -14.61 22.32 -8.45
C ASN A 248 -13.77 22.30 -7.16
N VAL A 249 -12.56 21.72 -7.20
CA VAL A 249 -11.75 21.48 -5.99
C VAL A 249 -10.69 22.58 -5.79
N PHE A 250 -10.10 23.11 -6.87
CA PHE A 250 -9.04 24.11 -6.76
C PHE A 250 -9.56 25.50 -6.36
N THR A 251 -10.70 25.91 -6.92
CA THR A 251 -11.32 27.23 -6.75
C THR A 251 -11.92 27.42 -5.36
N ASN A 252 -12.60 26.40 -4.80
CA ASN A 252 -13.41 26.59 -3.60
C ASN A 252 -12.72 26.17 -2.29
N GLU A 253 -11.75 25.25 -2.31
CA GLU A 253 -11.18 24.69 -1.07
C GLU A 253 -9.67 24.92 -0.89
N ILE A 254 -8.90 24.90 -1.99
CA ILE A 254 -7.43 24.83 -1.93
C ILE A 254 -6.78 26.22 -2.03
N MET A 255 -7.22 27.07 -2.97
CA MET A 255 -6.63 28.40 -3.18
C MET A 255 -6.71 29.35 -1.97
N PRO A 256 -7.81 29.43 -1.21
CA PRO A 256 -7.89 30.30 -0.04
C PRO A 256 -6.87 29.90 1.04
N LYS A 257 -6.66 28.58 1.25
CA LYS A 257 -5.75 28.04 2.26
C LYS A 257 -4.28 28.18 1.86
N LEU A 258 -3.96 28.02 0.58
CA LEU A 258 -2.62 28.26 0.05
C LEU A 258 -2.23 29.74 0.16
N LEU A 259 -3.15 30.66 -0.15
CA LEU A 259 -2.91 32.11 0.00
C LEU A 259 -2.72 32.50 1.47
N GLU A 260 -3.39 31.84 2.40
CA GLU A 260 -3.21 32.07 3.84
C GLU A 260 -1.83 31.61 4.34
N ILE A 261 -1.31 30.50 3.79
CA ILE A 261 0.01 29.95 4.13
C ILE A 261 1.13 30.84 3.55
N VAL A 262 0.96 31.34 2.32
CA VAL A 262 1.91 32.24 1.67
C VAL A 262 2.00 33.59 2.39
N HIS A 263 0.87 34.14 2.87
CA HIS A 263 0.89 35.38 3.65
C HIS A 263 1.49 35.21 5.06
N LYS A 264 1.43 34.02 5.64
CA LYS A 264 1.97 33.72 6.99
C LYS A 264 3.47 33.41 6.99
N ASN A 265 4.10 33.19 5.84
CA ASN A 265 5.55 32.96 5.71
C ASN A 265 6.09 33.69 4.47
N PRO A 266 6.45 34.99 4.58
CA PRO A 266 7.12 35.67 3.49
C PRO A 266 8.50 35.03 3.25
N ALA A 267 8.88 34.91 1.99
CA ALA A 267 10.14 34.27 1.58
C ALA A 267 11.35 34.95 2.27
N PRO A 268 12.37 34.17 2.69
CA PRO A 268 13.58 34.75 3.27
C PRO A 268 14.32 35.60 2.24
N PRO A 269 15.03 36.67 2.68
CA PRO A 269 15.73 37.57 1.77
C PRO A 269 16.79 36.82 0.96
N GLN A 270 16.85 37.12 -0.34
CA GLN A 270 17.77 36.48 -1.28
C GLN A 270 19.24 36.74 -0.88
N LEU A 271 20.02 35.67 -0.71
CA LEU A 271 21.47 35.76 -0.55
C LEU A 271 22.12 36.19 -1.88
N PRO A 272 23.12 37.08 -1.86
CA PRO A 272 23.75 37.57 -3.08
C PRO A 272 24.53 36.44 -3.78
N LEU A 273 24.34 36.35 -5.09
CA LEU A 273 25.04 35.39 -5.96
C LEU A 273 26.55 35.69 -6.01
N PRO A 274 27.43 34.68 -6.04
CA PRO A 274 28.86 34.88 -6.17
C PRO A 274 29.22 35.45 -7.54
N ALA A 275 30.13 36.43 -7.54
CA ALA A 275 30.58 37.15 -8.73
C ALA A 275 31.21 36.20 -9.77
N SER A 276 30.83 36.37 -11.04
CA SER A 276 31.34 35.60 -12.17
C SER A 276 32.86 35.79 -12.34
N PRO A 277 33.65 34.74 -12.61
CA PRO A 277 35.05 34.87 -12.93
C PRO A 277 35.21 35.55 -14.30
N GLY A 278 35.99 36.63 -14.33
CA GLY A 278 36.25 37.43 -15.52
C GLY A 278 36.89 36.61 -16.65
N VAL A 279 36.36 36.78 -17.86
CA VAL A 279 36.97 36.31 -19.09
C VAL A 279 38.11 37.27 -19.43
N ALA A 280 39.33 36.76 -19.43
CA ALA A 280 40.49 37.44 -19.98
C ALA A 280 40.47 37.33 -21.51
N VAL A 281 40.33 38.47 -22.20
CA VAL A 281 41.03 38.82 -23.44
C VAL A 281 41.35 40.31 -23.38
#